data_AF-A0A7S0MRS8-F1
#
_entry.id   AF-A0A7S0MRS8-F1
#
_cell.length_a   1.000
_cell.length_b   1.000
_cell.length_c   1.000
_cell.angle_alpha   90.00
_cell.angle_beta   90.00
_cell.angle_gamma   90.00
#
_symmetry.space_group_name_H-M   'P 1'
#
loop_
_entity.id
_entity.type
_entity.pdbx_description
1 polymer ?
#
loop_
_entity_poly.entity_id
_entity_poly.type
_entity_poly.pdbx_seq_one_letter_code
_entity_poly.pdbx_strand_id
1 'polypeptide(L)'
;DVTPEWRDKDLAKPEDRVLCPFSGQPLRVKDLLTAVFTPLDTSRDVTVNNTSANERFMCPISRKTLSNAVACAVIRSGSVGHVVCMEAVEQVVKPDMADPFGKAGAKLAPKDIIPLQRGGTGFAGSGVRLEATKYNPAMLSY
;
A
#
# COMPACT_ATOMS: atom_id res chain seq x y z
N ASP A 1 48.00 21.62 -3.08
CA ASP A 1 46.60 22.06 -2.99
C ASP A 1 45.75 21.39 -4.05
N VAL A 2 44.87 20.47 -3.66
CA VAL A 2 43.97 19.74 -4.55
C VAL A 2 42.53 20.06 -4.13
N THR A 3 42.01 21.20 -4.56
CA THR A 3 40.57 21.50 -4.47
C THR A 3 39.87 20.85 -5.66
N PRO A 4 39.02 19.82 -5.46
CA PRO A 4 38.27 19.26 -6.57
C PRO A 4 37.26 20.30 -7.07
N GLU A 5 37.35 20.62 -8.35
CA GLU A 5 36.40 21.50 -9.04
C GLU A 5 34.98 20.99 -8.82
N TRP A 6 34.20 21.75 -8.04
CA TRP A 6 32.80 21.47 -7.79
C TRP A 6 32.06 21.78 -9.09
N ARG A 7 31.94 20.78 -9.95
CA ARG A 7 31.10 20.86 -11.15
C ARG A 7 29.67 21.07 -10.65
N ASP A 8 29.12 22.25 -10.89
CA ASP A 8 27.71 22.55 -10.67
C ASP A 8 26.91 21.49 -11.42
N LYS A 9 26.46 20.47 -10.69
CA LYS A 9 25.49 19.54 -11.24
C LYS A 9 24.25 20.38 -11.48
N ASP A 10 23.84 20.50 -12.74
CA ASP A 10 22.55 21.09 -13.13
C ASP A 10 21.45 20.36 -12.37
N LEU A 11 21.12 20.86 -11.18
CA LEU A 11 20.05 20.36 -10.34
C LEU A 11 18.77 20.75 -11.07
N ALA A 12 18.16 19.77 -11.73
CA ALA A 12 16.86 19.95 -12.38
C ALA A 12 15.91 20.60 -11.38
N LYS A 13 15.21 21.66 -11.82
CA LYS A 13 14.24 22.38 -11.00
C LYS A 13 13.32 21.35 -10.34
N PRO A 14 13.19 21.35 -9.00
CA PRO A 14 12.29 20.42 -8.34
C PRO A 14 10.88 20.64 -8.89
N GLU A 15 10.19 19.53 -9.16
CA GLU A 15 8.82 19.61 -9.62
C GLU A 15 7.95 20.29 -8.55
N ASP A 16 7.12 21.24 -8.97
CA ASP A 16 6.27 22.04 -8.07
C ASP A 16 5.07 21.22 -7.53
N ARG A 17 4.86 20.01 -8.10
CA ARG A 17 3.76 19.13 -7.74
C ARG A 17 4.24 18.10 -6.73
N VAL A 18 3.45 17.89 -5.68
CA VAL A 18 3.68 16.80 -4.74
C VAL A 18 3.47 15.48 -5.47
N LEU A 19 4.51 14.67 -5.58
CA LEU A 19 4.45 13.33 -6.17
C LEU A 19 4.34 12.27 -5.08
N CYS A 20 3.72 11.14 -5.42
CA CYS A 20 3.72 9.95 -4.58
C CYS A 20 5.13 9.33 -4.57
N PRO A 21 5.73 9.06 -3.39
CA PRO A 21 7.08 8.50 -3.29
C PRO A 21 7.22 7.07 -3.85
N PHE A 22 6.10 6.37 -4.05
CA PHE A 22 6.09 4.99 -4.56
C PHE A 22 5.74 4.89 -6.04
N SER A 23 4.82 5.72 -6.54
CA SER A 23 4.34 5.65 -7.93
C SER A 23 4.84 6.78 -8.83
N GLY A 24 5.42 7.84 -8.27
CA GLY A 24 5.80 9.06 -9.01
C GLY A 24 4.61 9.84 -9.58
N GLN A 25 3.37 9.47 -9.26
CA GLN A 25 2.18 10.15 -9.75
C GLN A 25 1.85 11.38 -8.88
N PRO A 26 1.21 12.42 -9.44
CA PRO A 26 0.81 13.59 -8.67
C PRO A 26 -0.20 13.22 -7.58
N LEU A 27 0.15 13.53 -6.32
CA LEU A 27 -0.67 13.27 -5.15
C LEU A 27 -1.58 14.47 -4.89
N ARG A 28 -2.89 14.27 -4.99
CA ARG A 28 -3.90 15.29 -4.67
C ARG A 28 -4.62 14.93 -3.38
N VAL A 29 -4.98 15.95 -2.60
CA VAL A 29 -5.71 15.76 -1.32
C VAL A 29 -7.02 14.98 -1.52
N LYS A 30 -7.69 15.15 -2.67
CA LYS A 30 -8.93 14.43 -3.02
C LYS A 30 -8.72 12.92 -3.21
N ASP A 31 -7.51 12.50 -3.56
CA ASP A 31 -7.18 11.09 -3.79
C ASP A 31 -6.82 10.37 -2.48
N LEU A 32 -6.55 11.12 -1.40
CA LEU A 32 -6.32 10.56 -0.07
C LEU A 32 -7.59 9.97 0.52
N LEU A 33 -7.42 8.88 1.26
CA LEU A 33 -8.48 8.17 1.95
C LEU A 33 -8.02 7.81 3.36
N THR A 34 -8.91 7.89 4.33
CA THR A 34 -8.62 7.44 5.69
C THR A 34 -8.83 5.94 5.77
N ALA A 35 -7.76 5.18 5.95
CA ALA A 35 -7.84 3.73 6.12
C ALA A 35 -8.40 3.39 7.51
N VAL A 36 -9.52 2.69 7.55
CA VAL A 36 -10.19 2.23 8.77
C VAL A 36 -10.01 0.72 8.90
N PHE A 37 -9.42 0.34 10.02
CA PHE A 37 -9.22 -1.05 10.42
C PHE A 37 -10.28 -1.44 11.47
N THR A 38 -10.81 -2.65 11.35
CA THR A 38 -11.78 -3.16 12.33
C THR A 38 -11.02 -3.85 13.46
N PRO A 39 -11.09 -3.39 14.71
CA PRO A 39 -10.41 -4.02 15.82
C PRO A 39 -11.04 -5.40 16.11
N LEU A 40 -10.20 -6.33 16.56
CA LEU A 40 -10.61 -7.63 17.08
C LEU A 40 -11.03 -7.48 18.56
N ASP A 41 -12.13 -8.12 18.94
CA ASP A 41 -12.59 -8.17 20.32
C ASP A 41 -11.65 -9.05 21.17
N THR A 42 -10.72 -8.42 21.88
CA THR A 42 -9.74 -9.09 22.77
C THR A 42 -10.37 -9.83 23.95
N SER A 43 -11.67 -9.67 24.19
CA SER A 43 -12.39 -10.34 25.28
C SER A 43 -12.88 -11.75 24.92
N ARG A 44 -12.90 -12.12 23.65
CA ARG A 44 -13.44 -13.42 23.17
C ARG A 44 -12.38 -14.38 22.65
N ASP A 45 -11.24 -13.87 22.17
CA ASP A 45 -10.19 -14.70 21.56
C ASP A 45 -8.95 -14.84 22.47
N VAL A 46 -8.76 -16.04 23.03
CA VAL A 46 -7.70 -16.40 23.99
C VAL A 46 -6.29 -16.35 23.36
N THR A 47 -6.18 -16.39 22.04
CA THR A 47 -4.93 -16.37 21.28
C THR A 47 -4.25 -15.00 21.20
N VAL A 48 -4.89 -13.92 21.67
CA VAL A 48 -4.40 -12.52 21.50
C VAL A 48 -3.38 -12.10 22.57
N ASN A 49 -3.20 -12.90 23.63
CA ASN A 49 -2.35 -12.53 24.76
C ASN A 49 -0.83 -12.62 24.49
N ASN A 50 -0.40 -13.17 23.36
CA ASN A 50 1.03 -13.32 23.03
C ASN A 50 1.38 -12.78 21.63
N THR A 51 0.56 -11.86 21.13
CA THR A 51 0.55 -11.52 19.72
C THR A 51 0.94 -10.05 19.52
N SER A 52 1.79 -9.81 18.51
CA SER A 52 2.25 -8.46 18.17
C SER A 52 1.07 -7.50 17.95
N ALA A 53 1.23 -6.21 18.27
CA ALA A 53 0.14 -5.21 18.21
C ALA A 53 -0.58 -5.13 16.84
N ASN A 54 0.03 -5.64 15.77
CA ASN A 54 -0.51 -5.69 14.41
C ASN A 54 -1.59 -6.76 14.19
N GLU A 55 -1.71 -7.78 15.02
CA GLU A 55 -2.64 -8.90 14.81
C GLU A 55 -4.01 -8.67 15.49
N ARG A 56 -4.24 -7.44 15.98
CA ARG A 56 -5.48 -7.03 16.65
C ARG A 56 -6.56 -6.53 15.70
N PHE A 57 -6.41 -6.73 14.39
CA PHE A 57 -7.38 -6.28 13.41
C PHE A 57 -7.96 -7.47 12.64
N MET A 58 -9.24 -7.36 12.27
CA MET A 58 -9.94 -8.39 11.51
C MET A 58 -10.58 -7.81 10.25
N CYS A 59 -10.78 -8.67 9.26
CA CYS A 59 -11.60 -8.34 8.11
C CYS A 59 -13.07 -8.25 8.53
N PRO A 60 -13.77 -7.15 8.26
CA PRO A 60 -15.17 -6.99 8.66
C PRO A 60 -16.15 -7.94 7.92
N ILE A 61 -15.76 -8.50 6.76
CA ILE A 61 -16.61 -9.42 5.98
C ILE A 61 -16.34 -10.87 6.38
N SER A 62 -15.07 -11.29 6.33
CA SER A 62 -14.71 -12.71 6.58
C SER A 62 -14.43 -13.03 8.05
N ARG A 63 -14.32 -12.00 8.91
CA ARG A 63 -13.89 -12.10 10.32
C ARG A 63 -12.54 -12.80 10.53
N LYS A 64 -11.73 -12.94 9.47
CA LYS A 64 -10.36 -13.44 9.57
C LYS A 64 -9.45 -12.35 10.14
N THR A 65 -8.46 -12.75 10.93
CA THR A 65 -7.42 -11.85 11.42
C THR A 65 -6.57 -11.34 10.26
N LEU A 66 -6.27 -10.05 10.26
CA LEU A 66 -5.40 -9.42 9.27
C LEU A 66 -3.95 -9.67 9.68
N SER A 67 -3.22 -10.40 8.86
CA SER A 67 -1.79 -10.68 9.02
C SER A 67 -1.05 -10.34 7.73
N ASN A 68 0.27 -10.16 7.79
CA ASN A 68 1.11 -9.85 6.63
C ASN A 68 1.00 -10.88 5.49
N ALA A 69 0.62 -12.12 5.80
CA ALA A 69 0.40 -13.18 4.83
C ALA A 69 -0.93 -13.02 4.04
N VAL A 70 -1.91 -12.33 4.63
CA VAL A 70 -3.25 -12.20 4.06
C VAL A 70 -3.26 -11.05 3.05
N ALA A 71 -3.58 -11.35 1.80
CA ALA A 71 -3.78 -10.30 0.80
C ALA A 71 -4.99 -9.43 1.20
N CYS A 72 -4.76 -8.13 1.30
CA CYS A 72 -5.76 -7.15 1.70
C CYS A 72 -6.00 -6.15 0.57
N ALA A 73 -7.18 -5.55 0.57
CA ALA A 73 -7.55 -4.42 -0.27
C ALA A 73 -8.31 -3.40 0.56
N VAL A 74 -8.27 -2.15 0.10
CA VAL A 74 -9.09 -1.08 0.64
C VAL A 74 -10.25 -0.85 -0.30
N ILE A 75 -11.46 -0.88 0.25
CA ILE A 75 -12.68 -0.48 -0.44
C ILE A 75 -12.92 0.98 -0.12
N ARG A 76 -12.88 1.84 -1.14
CA ARG A 76 -13.14 3.27 -1.00
C ARG A 76 -14.65 3.52 -0.86
N SER A 77 -15.07 3.95 0.33
CA SER A 77 -16.42 4.44 0.63
C SER A 77 -16.38 5.95 0.86
N GLY A 78 -16.34 6.71 -0.24
CA GLY A 78 -16.21 8.17 -0.19
C GLY A 78 -14.82 8.63 0.27
N SER A 79 -14.74 9.24 1.46
CA SER A 79 -13.47 9.70 2.08
C SER A 79 -12.85 8.67 3.04
N VAL A 80 -13.60 7.62 3.38
CA VAL A 80 -13.18 6.56 4.28
C VAL A 80 -12.92 5.29 3.47
N GLY A 81 -11.87 4.56 3.78
CA GLY A 81 -11.53 3.30 3.13
C GLY A 81 -11.48 2.16 4.14
N HIS A 82 -12.31 1.14 3.96
CA HIS A 82 -12.32 -0.02 4.84
C HIS A 82 -11.36 -1.10 4.34
N VAL A 83 -10.52 -1.61 5.24
CA VAL A 83 -9.56 -2.67 4.91
C VAL A 83 -10.25 -4.04 4.97
N VAL A 84 -10.18 -4.78 3.88
CA VAL A 84 -10.80 -6.10 3.72
C VAL A 84 -9.84 -7.11 3.12
N CYS A 85 -10.09 -8.40 3.34
CA CYS A 85 -9.35 -9.47 2.66
C CYS A 85 -9.71 -9.51 1.17
N MET A 86 -8.72 -9.79 0.32
CA MET A 86 -8.93 -9.96 -1.11
C MET A 86 -9.91 -11.10 -1.42
N GLU A 87 -9.89 -12.20 -0.66
CA GLU A 87 -10.87 -13.30 -0.80
C GLU A 87 -12.32 -12.79 -0.68
N ALA A 88 -12.58 -11.90 0.28
CA ALA A 88 -13.91 -11.34 0.49
C ALA A 88 -14.29 -10.38 -0.66
N VAL A 89 -13.32 -9.64 -1.19
CA VAL A 89 -13.53 -8.80 -2.38
C VAL A 89 -13.94 -9.66 -3.56
N GLU A 90 -13.30 -10.80 -3.76
CA GLU A 90 -13.55 -11.67 -4.92
C GLU A 90 -14.89 -12.39 -4.86
N GLN A 91 -15.27 -12.86 -3.68
CA GLN A 91 -16.48 -13.66 -3.50
C GLN A 91 -17.74 -12.79 -3.33
N VAL A 92 -17.63 -11.61 -2.72
CA VAL A 92 -18.80 -10.78 -2.35
C VAL A 92 -18.85 -9.48 -3.15
N VAL A 93 -17.72 -8.78 -3.27
CA VAL A 93 -17.72 -7.41 -3.82
C VAL A 93 -17.64 -7.40 -5.34
N LYS A 94 -16.86 -8.28 -5.97
CA LYS A 94 -16.78 -8.40 -7.43
C LYS A 94 -18.10 -8.81 -8.11
N PRO A 95 -18.92 -9.76 -7.58
CA PRO A 95 -20.18 -10.11 -8.23
C PRO A 95 -21.23 -9.02 -8.10
N ASP A 96 -21.38 -8.40 -6.93
CA ASP A 96 -22.44 -7.42 -6.68
C ASP A 96 -22.02 -5.98 -7.05
N MET A 97 -20.71 -5.71 -7.17
CA MET A 97 -20.12 -4.38 -7.41
C MET A 97 -20.76 -3.28 -6.53
N ALA A 98 -21.05 -3.65 -5.29
CA ALA A 98 -21.74 -2.83 -4.32
C ALA A 98 -20.87 -2.65 -3.06
N ASP A 99 -21.01 -1.49 -2.43
CA ASP A 99 -20.29 -1.16 -1.19
C ASP A 99 -20.93 -1.86 0.01
N PRO A 100 -20.22 -2.74 0.74
CA PRO A 100 -20.75 -3.37 1.94
C PRO A 100 -20.74 -2.46 3.19
N PHE A 101 -20.05 -1.32 3.16
CA PHE A 101 -19.92 -0.42 4.33
C PHE A 101 -20.61 0.93 4.16
N GLY A 102 -20.82 1.35 2.92
CA GLY A 102 -21.44 2.62 2.57
C GLY A 102 -22.95 2.66 2.76
N LYS A 103 -23.56 3.75 2.29
CA LYS A 103 -25.03 3.87 2.19
C LYS A 103 -25.55 2.76 1.27
N ALA A 104 -26.63 2.10 1.70
CA ALA A 104 -27.25 0.98 0.98
C ALA A 104 -27.38 1.27 -0.53
N GLY A 105 -26.71 0.46 -1.35
CA GLY A 105 -26.78 0.52 -2.82
C GLY A 105 -25.74 1.40 -3.52
N ALA A 106 -24.70 1.87 -2.83
CA ALA A 106 -23.58 2.55 -3.50
C ALA A 106 -22.85 1.59 -4.44
N LYS A 107 -22.84 1.91 -5.74
CA LYS A 107 -22.10 1.14 -6.76
C LYS A 107 -20.61 1.47 -6.66
N LEU A 108 -19.77 0.44 -6.60
CA LEU A 108 -18.32 0.61 -6.69
C LEU A 108 -17.85 0.62 -8.14
N ALA A 109 -16.89 1.49 -8.44
CA ALA A 109 -16.07 1.33 -9.63
C ALA A 109 -14.88 0.39 -9.32
N PRO A 110 -14.30 -0.29 -10.32
CA PRO A 110 -13.11 -1.10 -10.10
C PRO A 110 -11.90 -0.28 -9.60
N LYS A 111 -11.92 1.05 -9.78
CA LYS A 111 -10.90 1.98 -9.27
C LYS A 111 -10.99 2.20 -7.76
N ASP A 112 -12.16 1.96 -7.18
CA ASP A 112 -12.42 2.13 -5.74
C ASP A 112 -11.91 0.94 -4.92
N ILE A 113 -11.54 -0.16 -5.60
CA ILE A 113 -10.90 -1.33 -5.02
C ILE A 113 -9.38 -1.15 -5.17
N ILE A 114 -8.72 -0.81 -4.07
CA ILE A 114 -7.28 -0.54 -4.05
C ILE A 114 -6.58 -1.74 -3.39
N PRO A 115 -5.95 -2.64 -4.17
CA PRO A 115 -5.22 -3.76 -3.60
C PRO A 115 -4.00 -3.25 -2.84
N LEU A 116 -3.85 -3.68 -1.58
CA LEU A 116 -2.69 -3.35 -0.78
C LEU A 116 -1.53 -4.26 -1.15
N GLN A 117 -0.35 -3.66 -1.30
CA GLN A 117 0.88 -4.41 -1.51
C GLN A 117 1.27 -5.11 -0.22
N ARG A 118 1.67 -6.39 -0.33
CA ARG A 118 2.13 -7.16 0.83
C ARG A 118 3.51 -6.64 1.23
N GLY A 119 3.67 -6.28 2.50
CA GLY A 119 4.95 -5.86 3.06
C GLY A 119 5.88 -7.06 3.24
N GLY A 120 6.96 -7.12 2.46
CA GLY A 120 8.10 -7.98 2.77
C GLY A 120 8.93 -7.30 3.84
N THR A 121 8.88 -7.78 5.08
CA THR A 121 9.80 -7.35 6.13
C THR A 121 11.15 -8.00 5.88
N GLY A 122 11.88 -7.49 4.89
CA GLY A 122 13.21 -7.93 4.52
C GLY A 122 13.94 -6.79 3.80
N PHE A 123 15.24 -6.70 3.99
CA PHE A 123 16.11 -5.69 3.36
C PHE A 123 16.08 -5.73 1.82
N ALA A 124 15.53 -6.81 1.24
CA ALA A 124 15.20 -6.94 -0.17
C ALA A 124 13.71 -6.55 -0.36
N GLY A 125 13.47 -5.41 -1.01
CA GLY A 125 12.11 -4.98 -1.36
C GLY A 125 11.40 -6.06 -2.18
N SER A 126 10.42 -6.73 -1.58
CA SER A 126 9.55 -7.66 -2.30
C SER A 126 8.54 -6.86 -3.11
N GLY A 127 8.46 -7.10 -4.42
CA GLY A 127 7.48 -6.46 -5.31
C GLY A 127 8.01 -5.24 -6.06
N VAL A 128 9.30 -4.89 -5.92
CA VAL A 128 9.98 -3.92 -6.77
C VAL A 128 10.70 -4.66 -7.90
N ARG A 129 10.55 -4.20 -9.14
CA ARG A 129 11.39 -4.65 -10.27
C ARG A 129 12.81 -4.13 -10.02
N LEU A 130 13.61 -4.90 -9.30
CA LEU A 130 15.01 -4.59 -9.00
C LEU A 130 15.85 -4.85 -10.26
N GLU A 131 16.19 -3.79 -10.98
CA GLU A 131 17.13 -3.84 -12.10
C GLU A 131 18.54 -3.51 -11.58
N ALA A 132 19.38 -4.53 -11.48
CA ALA A 132 20.80 -4.33 -11.16
C ALA A 132 21.55 -3.93 -12.44
N THR A 133 21.94 -2.67 -12.56
CA THR A 133 22.84 -2.21 -13.63
C THR A 133 24.30 -2.31 -13.16
N LYS A 134 25.08 -3.18 -13.80
CA LYS A 134 26.51 -3.34 -13.52
C LYS A 134 27.29 -2.26 -14.27
N TYR A 135 27.87 -1.32 -13.55
CA TYR A 135 28.80 -0.35 -14.12
C TYR A 135 30.23 -0.91 -14.04
N ASN A 136 30.77 -1.38 -15.16
CA ASN A 136 32.20 -1.68 -15.25
C ASN A 136 32.95 -0.39 -15.63
N PRO A 137 34.03 -0.01 -14.92
CA PRO A 137 34.93 1.03 -15.42
C PRO A 137 35.63 0.49 -16.67
N ALA A 138 35.36 1.09 -17.83
CA ALA A 138 36.15 0.84 -19.03
C ALA A 138 37.53 1.47 -18.83
N MET A 139 38.58 0.64 -18.71
CA MET A 139 39.94 1.13 -18.91
C MET A 139 40.08 1.52 -20.38
N LEU A 140 40.28 2.81 -20.66
CA LEU A 140 40.85 3.24 -21.93
C LEU A 140 42.30 2.78 -21.95
N SER A 141 42.61 1.80 -22.81
CA SER A 141 43.99 1.51 -23.22
C SER A 141 44.40 2.54 -24.27
N TYR A 142 45.48 3.28 -24.00
CA TYR A 142 46.23 4.07 -24.99
C TYR A 142 47.33 3.20 -25.62
#